data_AF-A0A1A8E997-F1
#
_entry.id   AF-A0A1A8E997-F1
#
_cell.length_a   1.000
_cell.length_b   1.000
_cell.length_c   1.000
_cell.angle_alpha   90.00
_cell.angle_beta   90.00
_cell.angle_gamma   90.00
#
_symmetry.space_group_name_H-M   'P 1'
#
loop_
_entity.id
_entity.type
_entity.pdbx_description
1 polymer ?
#
loop_
_entity_poly.entity_id
_entity_poly.type
_entity_poly.pdbx_seq_one_letter_code
_entity_poly.pdbx_strand_id
1 'polypeptide(L)' 'MEKVLSCFRRSPEAASRLICFPWAGGGSVHYARWGTILSGSIEVLA' A
#
# COMPACT_ATOMS: atom_id res chain seq x y z
N MET A 1 4.87 -14.22 -0.74
CA MET A 1 4.71 -12.97 0.06
C MET A 1 3.36 -12.28 -0.20
N GLU A 2 2.40 -12.94 -0.85
CA GLU A 2 1.11 -12.31 -1.22
C GLU A 2 -0.03 -12.54 -0.22
N LYS A 3 0.17 -13.39 0.80
CA LYS A 3 -0.92 -13.79 1.72
C LYS A 3 -1.11 -12.88 2.93
N VAL A 4 -0.22 -11.90 3.15
CA VAL A 4 -0.19 -11.07 4.37
C VAL A 4 -0.37 -9.59 4.05
N LEU A 5 0.02 -9.13 2.86
CA LEU A 5 -0.04 -7.72 2.46
C LEU A 5 -1.02 -7.53 1.31
N SER A 6 -1.92 -6.56 1.47
CA SER A 6 -2.88 -6.12 0.46
C SER A 6 -2.22 -5.06 -0.41
N CYS A 7 -2.35 -5.18 -1.73
CA CYS A 7 -1.95 -4.15 -2.67
C CYS A 7 -3.19 -3.61 -3.38
N PHE A 8 -3.63 -2.41 -3.01
CA PHE A 8 -4.84 -1.80 -3.57
C PHE A 8 -4.61 -1.20 -4.95
N ARG A 9 -3.37 -0.79 -5.26
CA ARG A 9 -2.96 -0.31 -6.57
C ARG A 9 -1.53 -0.74 -6.85
N ARG A 10 -1.39 -1.68 -7.80
CA ARG A 10 -0.08 -2.17 -8.24
C ARG A 10 0.63 -1.10 -9.07
N SER A 11 1.92 -0.93 -8.82
CA SER A 11 2.82 -0.09 -9.61
C SER A 11 4.16 -0.84 -9.74
N PRO A 12 4.29 -1.75 -10.72
CA PRO A 12 5.49 -2.56 -10.90
C PRO A 12 6.77 -1.74 -11.14
N GLU A 13 6.61 -0.56 -11.74
CA GLU A 13 7.69 0.38 -12.06
C GLU A 13 8.03 1.34 -10.89
N ALA A 14 7.40 1.16 -9.73
CA ALA A 14 7.70 1.99 -8.56
C ALA A 14 9.14 1.78 -8.08
N ALA A 15 9.86 2.88 -7.87
CA ALA A 15 11.22 2.87 -7.36
C ALA A 15 11.30 2.41 -5.89
N SER A 16 10.19 2.45 -5.14
CA SER A 16 10.16 2.08 -3.73
C SER A 16 8.80 1.51 -3.32
N ARG A 17 8.80 0.70 -2.25
CA ARG A 17 7.59 0.13 -1.65
C ARG A 17 7.38 0.65 -0.24
N LEU A 18 6.19 1.17 0.03
CA LEU A 18 5.76 1.59 1.36
C LEU A 18 4.86 0.51 1.96
N ILE A 19 5.31 -0.10 3.06
CA ILE A 19 4.54 -1.09 3.81
C ILE A 19 3.89 -0.40 5.00
N CYS A 20 2.57 -0.43 5.07
CA CYS A 20 1.76 0.23 6.08
C CYS A 20 1.17 -0.76 7.07
N PHE A 21 1.32 -0.48 8.37
CA PHE A 21 0.67 -1.26 9.43
C PHE A 21 -0.43 -0.43 10.08
N PRO A 22 -1.67 -0.95 10.18
CA PRO A 22 -2.76 -0.22 10.80
C PRO A 22 -2.58 -0.12 12.32
N TRP A 23 -3.31 0.82 12.92
CA TRP A 23 -3.49 0.87 14.37
C TRP A 23 -4.48 -0.22 14.84
N ALA A 24 -4.60 -0.41 16.16
CA ALA A 24 -5.51 -1.39 16.73
C ALA A 24 -6.97 -1.12 16.32
N GLY A 25 -7.63 -2.12 15.72
CA GLY A 25 -9.00 -2.00 15.19
C GLY A 25 -9.10 -1.32 13.82
N GLY A 26 -8.00 -0.82 13.26
CA GLY A 26 -7.93 -0.33 11.88
C GLY A 26 -7.64 -1.45 10.89
N GLY A 27 -8.24 -1.37 9.70
CA GLY A 27 -7.97 -2.29 8.59
C GLY A 27 -7.02 -1.70 7.53
N SER A 28 -6.47 -2.54 6.66
CA SER A 28 -5.62 -2.10 5.54
C SER A 28 -6.34 -1.15 4.56
N VAL A 29 -7.68 -1.16 4.53
CA VAL A 29 -8.51 -0.28 3.68
C VAL A 29 -8.25 1.21 3.88
N HIS A 30 -7.77 1.61 5.07
CA HIS A 30 -7.41 3.01 5.34
C HIS A 30 -6.28 3.52 4.45
N TYR A 31 -5.49 2.62 3.84
CA TYR A 31 -4.41 2.94 2.91
C TYR A 31 -4.81 2.82 1.42
N ALA A 32 -6.03 2.40 1.10
CA ALA A 32 -6.42 2.11 -0.28
C ALA A 32 -6.27 3.31 -1.23
N ARG A 33 -6.51 4.53 -0.73
CA ARG A 33 -6.36 5.77 -1.51
C ARG A 33 -4.92 6.24 -1.64
N TRP A 34 -3.98 5.73 -0.85
CA TRP A 34 -2.61 6.21 -0.86
C TRP A 34 -1.89 5.87 -2.16
N GLY A 35 -2.26 4.76 -2.81
CA GLY A 35 -1.75 4.44 -4.15
C GLY A 35 -2.14 5.45 -5.25
N THR A 36 -3.07 6.38 -4.98
CA THR A 36 -3.40 7.48 -5.92
C THR A 36 -2.91 8.84 -5.48
N ILE A 37 -2.71 9.04 -4.18
CA ILE A 37 -2.29 10.33 -3.60
C ILE A 37 -0.76 10.45 -3.57
N LEU A 38 -0.05 9.34 -3.34
CA LEU A 38 1.41 9.32 -3.35
C LEU A 38 1.96 9.32 -4.78
N SER A 39 3.23 9.73 -4.92
CA SER A 39 3.94 9.69 -6.20
C SER A 39 3.85 8.29 -6.83
N GLY A 40 3.72 8.23 -8.15
CA GLY A 40 3.73 6.97 -8.90
C GLY A 40 5.01 6.15 -8.76
N SER A 41 6.08 6.75 -8.23
CA SER A 41 7.32 6.08 -7.84
C SER A 41 7.23 5.27 -6.55
N ILE A 42 6.08 5.26 -5.86
CA ILE A 42 5.85 4.53 -4.60
C ILE A 42 4.68 3.57 -4.77
N GLU A 43 4.92 2.28 -4.51
CA GLU A 43 3.88 1.25 -4.42
C GLU A 43 3.49 1.01 -2.95
N VAL A 44 2.19 1.06 -2.65
CA VAL A 44 1.68 0.94 -1.27
C VAL A 44 1.16 -0.48 -1.01
N LEU A 45 1.64 -1.08 0.07
CA LEU A 45 1.25 -2.40 0.57
C LEU A 45 0.75 -2.27 2.01
N ALA A 46 -0.37 -2.90 2.37
CA ALA A 46 -0.96 -2.80 3.71
C ALA A 46 -1.70 -4.05 4.18
#